data_AF-A0A2L2ZC55-F1
#
_entry.id   AF-A0A2L2ZC55-F1
#
_cell.length_a   1.000
_cell.length_b   1.000
_cell.length_c   1.000
_cell.angle_alpha   90.00
_cell.angle_beta   90.00
_cell.angle_gamma   90.00
#
_symmetry.space_group_name_H-M   'P 1'
#
loop_
_entity.id
_entity.type
_entity.pdbx_description
1 polymer ?
#
loop_
_entity_poly.entity_id
_entity_poly.type
_entity_poly.pdbx_seq_one_letter_code
_entity_poly.pdbx_strand_id
1 'polypeptide(L)'
;EEVARFALQIPVLYDGDIAGIVGSFDFERNAIAVDIYRLPNAQVSYIIFASLSDKVDLSKRGMNDYLKSTCVKFVPRTTEANYVKRF
;
A
#
# COMPACT_ATOMS: atom_id res chain seq x y z
N GLU A 1 -9.90 -18.50 -4.28
CA GLU A 1 -8.60 -18.90 -3.72
C GLU A 1 -7.48 -18.77 -4.75
N GLU A 2 -7.66 -19.34 -5.94
CA GLU A 2 -6.64 -19.31 -7.00
C GLU A 2 -6.27 -17.89 -7.50
N VAL A 3 -7.26 -17.01 -7.65
CA VAL A 3 -7.03 -15.61 -8.05
C VAL A 3 -6.16 -14.85 -7.04
N ALA A 4 -6.34 -15.10 -5.74
CA ALA A 4 -5.53 -14.48 -4.70
C ALA A 4 -4.09 -15.00 -4.72
N ARG A 5 -3.90 -16.30 -5.02
CA ARG A 5 -2.57 -16.89 -5.20
C ARG A 5 -1.83 -16.27 -6.38
N PHE A 6 -2.50 -16.06 -7.51
CA PHE A 6 -1.87 -15.44 -8.69
C PHE A 6 -1.48 -13.98 -8.48
N ALA A 7 -2.17 -13.26 -7.59
CA ALA A 7 -1.78 -11.89 -7.23
C ALA A 7 -0.39 -11.80 -6.56
N LEU A 8 0.12 -12.92 -6.02
CA LEU A 8 1.43 -13.02 -5.37
C LEU A 8 2.52 -13.64 -6.28
N GLN A 9 2.27 -13.74 -7.59
CA GLN A 9 3.13 -14.49 -8.52
C GLN A 9 3.50 -13.70 -9.78
N ILE A 10 3.58 -12.37 -9.69
CA ILE A 10 3.92 -11.52 -10.83
C ILE A 10 5.44 -11.61 -11.09
N PRO A 11 5.90 -12.23 -12.22
CA PRO A 11 7.30 -12.67 -12.36
C PRO A 11 8.37 -11.56 -12.34
N VAL A 12 7.96 -10.31 -12.58
CA VAL A 12 8.86 -9.14 -12.64
C VAL A 12 8.88 -8.34 -11.35
N LEU A 13 8.05 -8.70 -10.37
CA LEU A 13 7.98 -8.04 -9.07
C LEU A 13 8.80 -8.82 -8.05
N TYR A 14 9.37 -8.09 -7.09
CA TYR A 14 10.04 -8.69 -5.95
C TYR A 14 9.02 -9.43 -5.08
N ASP A 15 9.36 -10.64 -4.64
CA ASP A 15 8.46 -11.58 -3.96
C ASP A 15 7.09 -11.79 -4.64
N GLY A 16 6.99 -11.46 -5.92
CA GLY A 16 5.80 -11.64 -6.74
C GLY A 16 4.74 -10.54 -6.65
N ASP A 17 4.82 -9.59 -5.72
CA ASP A 17 3.83 -8.51 -5.55
C ASP A 17 4.41 -7.13 -5.14
N ILE A 18 5.72 -7.00 -4.98
CA ILE A 18 6.38 -5.74 -4.60
C ILE A 18 7.07 -5.09 -5.81
N ALA A 19 6.60 -3.91 -6.19
CA ALA A 19 7.19 -3.12 -7.28
C ALA A 19 8.28 -2.14 -6.79
N GLY A 20 9.16 -1.74 -7.73
CA GLY A 20 10.17 -0.71 -7.48
C GLY A 20 11.46 -1.20 -6.80
N ILE A 21 11.54 -2.49 -6.49
CA ILE A 21 12.77 -3.16 -6.05
C ILE A 21 13.43 -3.79 -7.27
N VAL A 22 14.63 -3.34 -7.61
CA VAL A 22 15.40 -3.84 -8.76
C VAL A 22 16.82 -4.12 -8.30
N GLY A 23 17.28 -5.37 -8.41
CA GLY A 23 18.62 -5.79 -8.00
C GLY A 23 18.73 -6.18 -6.53
N SER A 24 19.96 -6.31 -6.03
CA SER A 24 20.28 -6.81 -4.67
C SER A 24 20.23 -5.75 -3.56
N PHE A 25 19.49 -4.65 -3.76
CA PHE A 25 19.36 -3.62 -2.74
C PHE A 25 18.28 -4.03 -1.73
N ASP A 26 18.67 -4.05 -0.46
CA ASP A 26 17.96 -4.57 0.71
C ASP A 26 17.97 -6.09 0.89
N PHE A 27 19.08 -6.56 1.43
CA PHE A 27 19.16 -7.82 2.14
C PHE A 27 18.20 -7.79 3.35
N GLU A 28 17.11 -8.57 3.26
CA GLU A 28 16.58 -9.39 4.36
C GLU A 28 15.67 -8.74 5.44
N ARG A 29 14.85 -7.72 5.15
CA ARG A 29 13.88 -7.24 6.17
C ARG A 29 12.47 -6.98 5.63
N ASN A 30 11.47 -7.59 6.28
CA ASN A 30 10.03 -7.30 6.13
C ASN A 30 9.62 -5.88 6.56
N ALA A 31 10.59 -5.02 6.91
CA ALA A 31 10.36 -3.65 7.35
C ALA A 31 11.44 -2.73 6.77
N ILE A 32 11.01 -1.67 6.08
CA ILE A 32 11.87 -0.57 5.64
C ILE A 32 12.01 0.40 6.82
N ALA A 33 13.11 0.26 7.57
CA ALA A 33 13.29 0.97 8.84
C ALA A 33 13.73 2.45 8.66
N VAL A 34 14.30 2.81 7.52
CA VAL A 34 14.90 4.14 7.29
C VAL A 34 13.80 5.21 7.14
N ASP A 35 13.94 6.31 7.88
CA ASP A 35 12.93 7.37 7.97
C ASP A 35 12.63 8.07 6.63
N ILE A 36 13.60 8.11 5.71
CA ILE A 36 13.43 8.77 4.40
C ILE A 36 12.35 8.12 3.52
N TYR A 37 12.00 6.86 3.79
CA TYR A 37 10.95 6.13 3.07
C TYR A 37 9.59 6.19 3.78
N ARG A 38 9.50 6.85 4.94
CA ARG A 38 8.26 6.92 5.72
C ARG A 38 7.35 8.03 5.23
N LEU A 39 6.05 7.79 5.35
CA LEU A 39 5.04 8.82 5.13
C LEU A 39 5.02 9.80 6.32
N PRO A 40 4.99 11.12 6.06
CA PRO A 40 5.01 12.13 7.11
C PRO A 40 3.77 12.00 8.01
N ASN A 41 3.96 12.22 9.31
CA ASN A 41 2.89 12.18 10.32
C ASN A 41 2.09 10.87 10.37
N ALA A 42 2.64 9.76 9.87
CA ALA A 42 1.93 8.49 9.70
C ALA A 42 0.61 8.64 8.91
N GLN A 43 0.55 9.59 7.97
CA GLN A 43 -0.63 9.85 7.15
C GLN A 43 -0.45 9.29 5.73
N VAL A 44 -1.40 8.46 5.33
CA VAL A 44 -1.50 7.90 3.98
C VAL A 44 -2.59 8.66 3.24
N SER A 45 -2.20 9.67 2.47
CA SER A 45 -3.11 10.34 1.53
C SER A 45 -3.45 9.38 0.39
N TYR A 46 -4.74 9.22 0.05
CA TYR A 46 -5.15 8.24 -0.96
C TYR A 46 -6.25 8.72 -1.91
N ILE A 47 -6.31 8.09 -3.08
CA ILE A 47 -7.42 8.16 -4.04
C ILE A 47 -7.86 6.74 -4.39
N ILE A 48 -9.18 6.51 -4.41
CA ILE A 48 -9.79 5.29 -4.96
C ILE A 48 -10.41 5.66 -6.31
N PHE A 49 -9.97 4.99 -7.37
CA PHE A 49 -10.49 5.24 -8.71
C PHE A 49 -11.90 4.66 -8.88
N ALA A 50 -12.68 5.24 -9.80
CA ALA A 50 -14.08 4.87 -10.01
C ALA A 50 -14.27 3.39 -10.41
N SER A 51 -13.24 2.77 -11.01
CA SER A 51 -13.19 1.32 -11.33
C SER A 51 -13.40 0.42 -10.11
N LEU A 52 -13.10 0.91 -8.90
CA LEU A 52 -13.23 0.19 -7.64
C LEU A 52 -14.43 0.64 -6.80
N SER A 53 -15.40 1.35 -7.40
CA SER A 53 -16.55 1.91 -6.68
C SER A 53 -17.33 0.88 -5.87
N ASP A 54 -17.47 -0.35 -6.37
CA ASP A 54 -18.13 -1.47 -5.69
C ASP A 54 -17.27 -2.12 -4.57
N LYS A 55 -15.97 -1.80 -4.49
CA LYS A 55 -15.02 -2.30 -3.48
C LYS A 55 -14.58 -1.24 -2.47
N VAL A 56 -15.18 -0.04 -2.50
CA VAL A 56 -14.83 1.06 -1.59
C VAL A 56 -15.00 0.63 -0.12
N ASP A 57 -16.10 -0.03 0.22
CA ASP A 57 -16.37 -0.43 1.61
C ASP A 57 -15.41 -1.51 2.10
N LEU A 58 -15.04 -2.46 1.24
CA LEU A 58 -14.01 -3.45 1.57
C LEU A 58 -12.66 -2.76 1.83
N SER A 59 -12.32 -1.78 1.02
CA SER A 59 -11.08 -1.00 1.18
C SER A 59 -11.08 -0.20 2.48
N LYS A 60 -12.18 0.47 2.80
CA LYS A 60 -12.33 1.22 4.06
C LYS A 60 -12.27 0.31 5.28
N ARG A 61 -12.82 -0.91 5.22
CA ARG A 61 -12.69 -1.90 6.31
C ARG A 61 -11.24 -2.27 6.58
N GLY A 62 -10.46 -2.53 5.54
CA GLY A 62 -9.02 -2.82 5.69
C GLY A 62 -8.26 -1.63 6.27
N MET A 63 -8.49 -0.42 5.75
CA MET A 63 -7.89 0.81 6.28
C MET A 63 -8.24 1.02 7.76
N ASN A 64 -9.50 0.83 8.14
CA ASN A 64 -9.97 0.99 9.52
C ASN A 64 -9.35 -0.03 10.49
N ASP A 65 -8.86 -1.18 10.01
CA ASP A 65 -8.23 -2.16 10.87
C ASP A 65 -6.88 -1.65 11.41
N TYR A 66 -6.10 -0.95 10.58
CA TYR A 66 -4.86 -0.29 11.00
C TYR A 66 -5.12 0.76 12.10
N LEU A 67 -6.23 1.50 12.02
CA LEU A 67 -6.55 2.54 13.00
C LEU A 67 -6.83 1.97 14.41
N LYS A 68 -7.11 0.67 14.54
CA LYS A 68 -7.38 0.04 15.84
C LYS A 68 -6.13 -0.19 16.67
N SER A 69 -4.99 -0.44 16.02
CA SER A 69 -3.76 -0.91 16.68
C SER A 69 -2.52 -0.11 16.32
N THR A 70 -2.63 0.87 15.42
CA THR A 70 -1.50 1.68 14.96
C THR A 70 -1.84 3.17 14.96
N CYS A 71 -0.83 4.02 14.86
CA CYS A 71 -1.01 5.46 14.68
C CYS A 71 -1.27 5.89 13.22
N VAL A 72 -1.31 4.94 12.27
CA VAL A 72 -1.47 5.22 10.84
C VAL A 72 -2.88 5.74 10.56
N LYS A 73 -2.97 6.82 9.78
CA LYS A 73 -4.23 7.43 9.37
C LYS A 73 -4.35 7.47 7.85
N PHE A 74 -5.48 7.02 7.33
CA PHE A 74 -5.81 7.14 5.91
C PHE A 74 -6.66 8.39 5.68
N VAL A 75 -6.20 9.29 4.82
CA VAL A 75 -6.90 10.56 4.54
C VAL A 75 -7.17 10.70 3.04
N PRO A 76 -8.36 11.14 2.61
CA PRO A 76 -8.60 11.47 1.21
C PRO A 76 -7.61 12.53 0.74
N ARG A 77 -6.93 12.26 -0.38
CA ARG A 77 -5.97 13.20 -0.95
C ARG A 77 -6.66 14.51 -1.36
N THR A 78 -5.99 15.62 -1.10
CA THR A 78 -6.33 16.97 -1.56
C THR A 78 -5.26 17.49 -2.53
N THR A 79 -4.11 17.92 -2.02
CA THR A 79 -3.02 18.56 -2.78
C THR A 79 -1.68 17.86 -2.63
N GLU A 80 -1.61 16.78 -1.85
CA GLU A 80 -0.37 16.11 -1.49
C GLU A 80 0.34 15.55 -2.73
N ALA A 81 1.65 15.77 -2.81
CA ALA A 81 2.49 15.28 -3.91
C ALA A 81 2.65 13.75 -3.85
N ASN A 82 2.84 13.21 -2.64
CA ASN A 82 3.00 11.78 -2.39
C ASN A 82 1.68 11.22 -1.86
N TYR A 83 1.12 10.23 -2.56
CA TYR A 83 -0.16 9.62 -2.22
C TYR A 83 -0.28 8.23 -2.84
N VAL A 84 -1.16 7.41 -2.28
CA VAL A 84 -1.49 6.08 -2.82
C VAL A 84 -2.68 6.19 -3.76
N LYS A 85 -2.50 5.73 -5.00
CA LYS A 85 -3.58 5.61 -5.98
C LYS A 85 -4.00 4.14 -6.12
N ARG A 86 -5.26 3.84 -5.84
CA ARG A 86 -5.84 2.51 -6.06
C ARG A 86 -6.73 2.50 -7.30
N PHE A 87 -6.59 1.48 -8.15
CA PHE A 87 -7.29 1.33 -9.42
C PHE A 87 -7.75 -0.11 -9.64
#